data_AF-A0A6P0XC01-F1
#
_entry.id   AF-A0A6P0XC01-F1
#
_cell.length_a   1.000
_cell.length_b   1.000
_cell.length_c   1.000
_cell.angle_alpha   90.00
_cell.angle_beta   90.00
_cell.angle_gamma   90.00
#
_symmetry.space_group_name_H-M   'P 1'
#
loop_
_entity.id
_entity.type
_entity.pdbx_description
1 polymer ?
#
loop_
_entity_poly.entity_id
_entity_poly.type
_entity_poly.pdbx_seq_one_letter_code
_entity_poly.pdbx_strand_id
1 'polypeptide(L)' 'MWQTEFEFTLPKGYLDSDGNVHRIGIMRLAKAIDEIVPLRDPRVKSNPAYATVIILSRVVTRLGA' A
#
# COMPACT_ATOMS: atom_id res chain seq x y z
N MET A 1 -21.78 6.18 -8.54
CA MET A 1 -20.34 5.85 -8.71
C MET A 1 -20.04 4.68 -7.77
N TRP A 2 -19.24 3.70 -8.18
CA TRP A 2 -18.94 2.54 -7.32
C TRP A 2 -17.85 2.91 -6.30
N GLN A 3 -17.95 2.40 -5.08
CA GLN A 3 -16.91 2.58 -4.06
C GLN A 3 -15.65 1.83 -4.51
N THR A 4 -14.53 2.55 -4.58
CA THR A 4 -13.23 2.00 -4.98
C THR A 4 -12.16 2.18 -3.92
N GLU A 5 -12.50 2.84 -2.80
CA GLU A 5 -11.63 3.10 -1.67
C GLU A 5 -12.17 2.41 -0.41
N PHE A 6 -11.24 1.88 0.38
CA PHE A 6 -11.51 1.07 1.55
C PHE A 6 -10.58 1.47 2.68
N GLU A 7 -11.15 1.58 3.87
CA GLU A 7 -10.39 1.82 5.08
C GLU A 7 -9.68 0.54 5.54
N PHE A 8 -8.48 0.69 6.10
CA PHE A 8 -7.78 -0.38 6.78
C PHE A 8 -7.18 0.10 8.10
N THR A 9 -6.97 -0.86 9.00
CA THR A 9 -6.36 -0.60 10.31
C THR A 9 -5.00 -1.26 10.42
N LEU A 10 -3.99 -0.50 10.85
CA LEU A 10 -2.69 -1.01 11.25
C LEU A 10 -2.76 -1.46 12.72
N PRO A 11 -2.61 -2.76 13.04
CA PRO A 11 -2.75 -3.24 14.42
C PRO A 11 -1.73 -2.60 15.38
N LYS A 12 -0.51 -2.36 14.89
CA LYS A 12 0.57 -1.71 15.64
C LYS A 12 0.60 -0.19 15.45
N GLY A 13 -0.07 0.32 14.44
CA GLY A 13 0.09 1.70 13.98
C GLY A 13 1.42 1.96 13.28
N TYR A 14 1.56 3.17 12.72
CA TYR A 14 2.78 3.70 12.14
C TYR A 14 3.13 5.01 12.85
N LEU A 15 4.33 5.09 13.43
CA LEU A 15 4.83 6.30 14.09
C LEU A 15 5.48 7.20 13.02
N ASP A 16 4.98 8.42 12.87
CA ASP A 16 5.59 9.41 11.98
C ASP A 16 6.74 10.17 12.64
N SER A 17 7.32 11.12 11.91
CA SER A 17 8.42 11.96 12.39
C SER A 17 8.03 12.94 13.51
N ASP A 18 6.74 13.28 13.63
CA ASP A 18 6.23 14.25 14.60
C ASP A 18 5.75 13.56 15.90
N GLY A 19 5.86 12.24 15.96
CA GLY A 19 5.47 11.42 17.11
C GLY A 19 4.01 10.98 17.10
N ASN A 20 3.27 11.19 16.01
CA ASN A 20 1.89 10.74 15.89
C ASN A 20 1.82 9.27 15.45
N VAL A 21 0.86 8.53 16.01
CA VAL A 21 0.63 7.11 15.66
C VAL A 21 -0.57 6.99 14.73
N HIS A 22 -0.30 6.73 13.45
CA HIS A 22 -1.29 6.50 12.41
C HIS A 22 -1.81 5.06 12.46
N ARG A 23 -3.08 4.88 12.79
CA ARG A 23 -3.71 3.54 12.85
C ARG A 23 -4.67 3.26 11.71
N ILE A 24 -5.22 4.29 11.11
CA ILE A 24 -6.23 4.19 10.06
C ILE A 24 -5.61 4.69 8.75
N GLY A 25 -5.87 3.97 7.66
CA GLY A 25 -5.47 4.38 6.33
C GLY A 25 -6.55 4.06 5.31
N ILE A 26 -6.39 4.61 4.11
CA ILE A 26 -7.25 4.34 2.96
C ILE A 26 -6.41 3.67 1.88
N MET A 27 -6.97 2.64 1.27
CA MET A 27 -6.46 2.04 0.04
C MET A 27 -7.52 2.07 -1.05
N ARG A 28 -7.07 2.13 -2.29
CA ARG A 28 -7.93 1.91 -3.47
C ARG A 28 -7.84 0.46 -3.94
N LEU A 29 -8.82 0.02 -4.72
CA LEU A 29 -8.71 -1.24 -5.46
C LEU A 29 -7.46 -1.24 -6.35
N ALA A 30 -6.74 -2.36 -6.33
CA ALA A 30 -5.64 -2.61 -7.25
C ALA A 30 -6.19 -2.71 -8.68
N LYS A 31 -5.46 -2.12 -9.64
CA LYS A 31 -5.69 -2.29 -11.07
C LYS A 31 -4.70 -3.30 -11.63
N ALA A 32 -4.99 -3.88 -12.79
CA ALA A 32 -4.06 -4.82 -13.45
C ALA A 32 -2.63 -4.25 -13.61
N ILE A 33 -2.50 -2.95 -13.85
CA ILE A 33 -1.19 -2.28 -13.96
C ILE A 33 -0.40 -2.27 -12.64
N ASP A 34 -1.08 -2.27 -11.48
CA ASP A 34 -0.43 -2.31 -10.17
C ASP A 34 0.20 -3.69 -9.90
N GLU A 35 -0.35 -4.75 -10.49
CA GLU A 35 0.12 -6.13 -10.36
C GLU A 35 1.18 -6.50 -11.42
N ILE A 36 1.01 -6.04 -12.66
CA ILE A 36 1.87 -6.44 -13.79
C ILE A 36 3.18 -5.66 -13.82
N VAL A 37 3.16 -4.34 -13.57
CA VAL A 37 4.36 -3.51 -13.66
C VAL A 37 5.45 -3.90 -12.66
N PRO A 38 5.14 -4.25 -11.38
CA PRO A 38 6.16 -4.70 -10.42
C PRO A 38 6.97 -5.90 -10.89
N LEU A 39 6.43 -6.77 -11.74
CA LEU A 39 7.14 -7.96 -12.24
C LEU A 39 8.40 -7.60 -13.06
N ARG A 40 8.51 -6.35 -13.52
CA ARG A 40 9.70 -5.84 -14.22
C ARG A 40 10.76 -5.27 -13.27
N ASP A 41 10.42 -4.99 -12.02
CA ASP A 41 11.32 -4.40 -11.02
C ASP A 41 12.46 -5.39 -10.67
N PRO A 42 13.74 -4.97 -10.72
CA PRO A 42 14.87 -5.83 -10.37
C PRO A 42 14.77 -6.46 -8.98
N ARG A 43 14.18 -5.75 -8.01
CA ARG A 43 14.00 -6.25 -6.64
C ARG A 43 12.99 -7.39 -6.60
N VAL A 44 11.93 -7.32 -7.41
CA VAL A 44 10.94 -8.40 -7.54
C VAL A 44 11.52 -9.60 -8.27
N LYS A 45 12.34 -9.38 -9.32
CA LYS A 45 13.06 -10.46 -9.99
C LYS A 45 14.03 -11.19 -9.05
N SER A 46 14.71 -10.45 -8.18
CA SER A 46 15.62 -11.03 -7.18
C SER A 46 14.87 -11.70 -6.02
N ASN A 47 13.73 -11.16 -5.62
CA ASN A 47 12.91 -11.68 -4.54
C ASN A 47 11.42 -11.38 -4.81
N PRO A 48 10.62 -12.38 -5.22
CA PRO A 48 9.21 -12.21 -5.54
C PRO A 48 8.36 -11.59 -4.42
N ALA A 49 8.78 -11.72 -3.14
CA ALA A 49 8.08 -11.14 -2.00
C ALA A 49 8.02 -9.59 -2.05
N TYR A 50 8.91 -8.94 -2.81
CA TYR A 50 8.86 -7.48 -3.00
C TYR A 50 7.65 -7.01 -3.81
N ALA A 51 6.99 -7.90 -4.58
CA ALA A 51 5.83 -7.51 -5.37
C ALA A 51 4.72 -6.94 -4.48
N THR A 52 4.42 -7.61 -3.36
CA THR A 52 3.42 -7.17 -2.37
C THR A 52 3.73 -5.79 -1.81
N VAL A 53 4.99 -5.52 -1.49
CA VAL A 53 5.42 -4.22 -0.97
C VAL A 53 5.18 -3.11 -2.00
N ILE A 54 5.53 -3.37 -3.26
CA ILE A 54 5.33 -2.41 -4.34
C ILE A 54 3.83 -2.18 -4.59
N ILE A 55 3.01 -3.24 -4.61
CA ILE A 55 1.56 -3.13 -4.76
C ILE A 55 0.98 -2.26 -3.63
N LEU A 56 1.30 -2.56 -2.37
CA LEU A 56 0.84 -1.79 -1.22
C LEU A 56 1.22 -0.31 -1.33
N SER A 57 2.45 -0.01 -1.77
CA SER A 57 2.89 1.38 -1.99
C SER A 57 2.10 2.13 -3.08
N ARG A 58 1.45 1.42 -4.01
CA ARG A 58 0.65 2.00 -5.09
C ARG A 58 -0.83 2.13 -4.75
N VAL A 59 -1.34 1.29 -3.86
CA VAL A 59 -2.76 1.23 -3.52
C VAL A 59 -3.11 1.99 -2.25
N VAL A 60 -2.19 2.14 -1.31
CA VAL A 60 -2.40 2.98 -0.12
C VAL A 60 -2.39 4.45 -0.56
N THR A 61 -3.54 5.12 -0.44
CA THR A 61 -3.73 6.51 -0.88
C THR A 61 -3.60 7.51 0.28
N ARG A 62 -3.88 7.07 1.51
CA ARG A 62 -3.72 7.88 2.72
C ARG A 62 -3.33 7.00 3.90
N LEU A 63 -2.46 7.51 4.76
CA LEU A 63 -2.15 6.94 6.05
C LEU A 63 -2.26 8.06 7.08
N GLY A 64 -3.12 7.88 8.09
CA GLY A 64 -3.43 8.94 9.03
C GLY A 64 -4.63 9.81 8.67
N ALA A 65 -4.89 10.77 9.56
CA ALA A 65 -5.82 11.87 9.36
C ALA A 65 -5.11 13.07 8.70
#